data_AF-A0A421BB29-F1
#
_entry.id   AF-A0A421BB29-F1
#
_cell.length_a   1.000
_cell.length_b   1.000
_cell.length_c   1.000
_cell.angle_alpha   90.00
_cell.angle_beta   90.00
_cell.angle_gamma   90.00
#
_symmetry.space_group_name_H-M   'P 1'
#
loop_
_entity.id
_entity.type
_entity.pdbx_description
1 polymer ?
#
loop_
_entity_poly.entity_id
_entity_poly.type
_entity_poly.pdbx_seq_one_letter_code
_entity_poly.pdbx_strand_id
1 'polypeptide(L)'
;MTTTATARAHGVEATVHPGGILSSLSITTSALRRPDLATVILTVIDQATAEANTRIHHLLNGADPTLLGLPTPAPQPPETWRVQ
;
A
#
# COMPACT_ATOMS: atom_id res chain seq x y z
N MET A 1 -5.03 13.46 -2.11
CA MET A 1 -4.86 12.30 -1.21
C MET A 1 -3.48 11.70 -1.46
N THR A 2 -2.68 11.44 -0.43
CA THR A 2 -1.36 10.81 -0.55
C THR A 2 -1.48 9.31 -0.33
N THR A 3 -1.06 8.51 -1.30
CA THR A 3 -1.04 7.04 -1.21
C THR A 3 0.24 6.49 -0.60
N THR A 4 1.19 7.37 -0.25
CA THR A 4 2.41 7.00 0.47
C THR A 4 2.08 6.49 1.87
N ALA A 5 2.93 5.61 2.39
CA ALA A 5 2.91 5.20 3.78
C ALA A 5 4.31 5.24 4.38
N THR A 6 4.36 5.42 5.71
CA THR A 6 5.61 5.57 6.45
C THR A 6 5.62 4.54 7.58
N ALA A 7 6.65 3.71 7.62
CA ALA A 7 6.88 2.75 8.70
C ALA A 7 8.18 3.10 9.42
N ARG A 8 8.25 2.72 10.70
CA ARG A 8 9.42 2.97 11.54
C ARG A 8 9.66 1.83 12.52
N ALA A 9 10.91 1.40 12.63
CA ALA A 9 11.34 0.45 13.66
C ALA A 9 12.81 0.67 14.00
N HIS A 10 13.14 0.60 15.29
CA HIS A 10 14.52 0.52 15.75
C HIS A 10 15.47 1.60 15.21
N GLY A 11 14.97 2.81 15.01
CA GLY A 11 15.76 3.93 14.48
C GLY A 11 15.95 3.91 12.96
N VAL A 12 15.16 3.12 12.24
CA VAL A 12 14.95 3.15 10.79
C VAL A 12 13.54 3.66 10.52
N GLU A 13 13.40 4.59 9.59
CA GLU A 13 12.11 5.08 9.07
C GLU A 13 12.15 5.09 7.55
N ALA A 14 11.12 4.56 6.90
CA ALA A 14 11.00 4.56 5.45
C ALA A 14 9.64 5.07 5.02
N THR A 15 9.61 5.92 3.98
CA THR A 15 8.38 6.32 3.29
C THR A 15 8.36 5.72 1.89
N VAL A 16 7.25 5.08 1.54
CA VAL A 16 7.11 4.28 0.32
C VAL A 16 5.80 4.65 -0.40
N HIS A 17 5.85 4.70 -1.74
CA HIS A 17 4.65 4.77 -2.59
C HIS A 17 4.11 3.36 -2.88
N PRO A 18 2.83 3.23 -3.30
CA PRO A 18 2.29 1.94 -3.72
C PRO A 18 3.15 1.27 -4.79
N GLY A 19 3.24 -0.06 -4.73
CA GLY A 19 4.13 -0.85 -5.58
C GLY A 19 5.59 -0.90 -5.10
N GLY A 20 5.91 -0.33 -3.93
CA GLY A 20 7.23 -0.49 -3.29
C GLY A 20 8.27 0.55 -3.68
N ILE A 21 7.87 1.65 -4.32
CA ILE A 21 8.82 2.72 -4.70
C ILE A 21 9.22 3.50 -3.44
N LEU A 22 10.49 3.39 -3.05
CA LEU A 22 11.05 4.09 -1.90
C LEU A 22 11.15 5.60 -2.18
N SER A 23 10.51 6.40 -1.34
CA SER A 23 10.52 7.86 -1.40
C SER A 23 11.61 8.45 -0.50
N SER A 24 11.71 7.94 0.73
CA SER A 24 12.73 8.37 1.69
C SER A 24 13.10 7.25 2.65
N LEU A 25 14.35 7.29 3.14
CA LEU A 25 14.88 6.39 4.17
C LEU A 25 15.73 7.20 5.14
N SER A 26 15.41 7.14 6.42
CA SER A 26 16.16 7.76 7.51
C SER A 26 16.66 6.69 8.46
N ILE A 27 17.93 6.79 8.84
CA ILE A 27 18.60 5.85 9.74
C ILE A 27 19.36 6.64 10.79
N THR A 28 19.02 6.39 12.06
CA THR A 28 19.72 6.99 13.20
C THR A 28 21.12 6.40 13.37
N THR A 29 22.04 7.17 13.95
CA THR A 29 23.43 6.71 14.18
C THR A 29 23.51 5.46 15.07
N SER A 30 22.57 5.27 15.99
CA SER A 30 22.49 4.07 16.83
C SER A 30 22.09 2.83 16.02
N ALA A 31 21.17 2.96 15.07
CA ALA A 31 20.76 1.86 14.19
C ALA A 31 21.90 1.37 13.29
N LEU A 32 22.83 2.26 12.87
CA LEU A 32 24.02 1.87 12.08
C LEU A 32 24.95 0.88 12.78
N ARG A 33 24.88 0.78 14.11
CA ARG A 33 25.71 -0.15 14.90
C ARG A 33 25.09 -1.53 15.06
N ARG A 34 23.88 -1.74 14.52
CA ARG A 34 23.15 -2.98 14.69
C ARG A 34 23.61 -4.04 13.68
N PRO A 35 23.88 -5.27 14.13
CA PRO A 35 24.22 -6.37 13.23
C PRO A 35 23.03 -6.83 12.36
N ASP A 36 21.80 -6.57 12.81
CA ASP A 36 20.55 -6.92 12.13
C ASP A 36 19.95 -5.78 11.29
N LEU A 37 20.71 -4.70 11.02
CA LEU A 37 20.19 -3.50 10.36
C LEU A 37 19.55 -3.79 9.01
N ALA A 38 20.15 -4.65 8.18
CA ALA A 38 19.60 -4.99 6.87
C ALA A 38 18.20 -5.62 6.99
N THR A 39 18.01 -6.54 7.92
CA THR A 39 16.71 -7.17 8.19
C THR A 39 15.69 -6.15 8.68
N VAL A 40 16.10 -5.22 9.55
CA VAL A 40 15.22 -4.14 10.02
C VAL A 40 14.80 -3.23 8.87
N ILE A 41 15.72 -2.82 8.00
CA ILE A 41 15.41 -1.99 6.83
C ILE A 41 14.38 -2.68 5.93
N LEU A 42 14.62 -3.95 5.58
CA LEU A 42 13.69 -4.71 4.72
C LEU A 42 12.31 -4.82 5.37
N THR A 43 12.26 -5.12 6.67
CA THR A 43 11.00 -5.23 7.41
C THR A 43 10.22 -3.92 7.41
N VAL A 44 10.91 -2.79 7.62
CA VAL A 44 10.29 -1.46 7.58
C VAL A 44 9.78 -1.12 6.18
N ILE A 45 10.54 -1.43 5.13
CA ILE A 45 10.12 -1.19 3.75
C ILE A 45 8.92 -2.07 3.38
N ASP A 46 8.91 -3.34 3.77
CA ASP A 46 7.80 -4.27 3.52
C ASP A 46 6.52 -3.79 4.23
N GLN A 47 6.63 -3.34 5.48
CA GLN A 47 5.50 -2.77 6.23
C GLN A 47 4.96 -1.50 5.55
N ALA A 48 5.83 -0.55 5.19
CA ALA A 48 5.41 0.65 4.49
C ALA A 48 4.77 0.33 3.14
N THR A 49 5.31 -0.65 2.40
CA THR A 49 4.77 -1.09 1.11
C THR A 49 3.38 -1.72 1.28
N ALA A 50 3.21 -2.61 2.25
CA ALA A 50 1.93 -3.25 2.53
C ALA A 50 0.88 -2.20 2.89
N GLU A 51 1.22 -1.23 3.74
CA GLU A 51 0.30 -0.15 4.12
C GLU A 51 -0.06 0.76 2.95
N ALA A 52 0.92 1.17 2.12
CA ALA A 52 0.68 1.97 0.92
C ALA A 52 -0.25 1.24 -0.07
N ASN A 53 -0.05 -0.06 -0.25
CA ASN A 53 -0.89 -0.91 -1.09
C ASN A 53 -2.30 -1.05 -0.50
N THR A 54 -2.45 -1.24 0.81
CA THR A 54 -3.77 -1.26 1.45
C THR A 54 -4.51 0.06 1.26
N ARG A 55 -3.81 1.20 1.40
CA ARG A 55 -4.40 2.53 1.16
C ARG A 55 -4.90 2.69 -0.28
N ILE A 56 -4.13 2.27 -1.29
CA ILE A 56 -4.58 2.36 -2.69
C ILE A 56 -5.75 1.40 -2.97
N HIS A 57 -5.72 0.18 -2.42
CA HIS A 57 -6.85 -0.74 -2.54
C HIS A 57 -8.12 -0.19 -1.89
N HIS A 58 -8.01 0.45 -0.73
CA HIS A 58 -9.16 1.08 -0.07
C HIS A 58 -9.71 2.24 -0.90
N LEU A 59 -8.84 3.06 -1.50
CA LEU A 59 -9.26 4.12 -2.41
C LEU A 59 -9.93 3.56 -3.67
N LEU A 60 -9.43 2.48 -4.25
CA LEU A 60 -10.01 1.86 -5.44
C LEU A 60 -11.34 1.15 -5.14
N ASN A 61 -11.44 0.47 -4.00
CA ASN A 61 -12.67 -0.23 -3.58
C ASN A 61 -13.75 0.73 -3.05
N GLY A 62 -13.35 1.91 -2.57
CA GLY A 62 -14.25 2.99 -2.17
C GLY A 62 -14.51 4.02 -3.28
N ALA A 63 -13.80 3.94 -4.41
CA ALA A 63 -14.02 4.81 -5.55
C ALA A 63 -15.22 4.34 -6.35
N ASP A 64 -16.14 5.26 -6.62
CA ASP A 64 -17.15 5.07 -7.64
C ASP A 64 -16.42 4.78 -8.97
N PRO A 65 -16.67 3.63 -9.63
CA PRO A 65 -15.98 3.24 -10.86
C PRO A 65 -16.09 4.28 -11.98
N THR A 66 -17.12 5.13 -11.93
CA THR A 66 -17.29 6.26 -12.86
C THR A 66 -16.22 7.35 -12.70
N LEU A 67 -15.64 7.52 -11.50
CA LEU A 67 -14.54 8.47 -11.25
C LEU A 67 -13.19 7.97 -11.79
N LEU A 68 -13.08 6.66 -12.06
CA LEU A 68 -11.90 6.03 -12.65
C LEU A 68 -12.01 5.86 -14.17
N GLY A 69 -13.10 6.38 -14.78
CA GLY A 69 -13.37 6.20 -16.22
C GLY A 69 -13.63 4.75 -16.62
N LEU A 70 -13.93 3.88 -15.65
CA LEU A 70 -14.26 2.48 -15.88
C LEU A 70 -15.75 2.37 -16.20
N PRO A 71 -16.14 1.50 -17.15
CA PRO A 71 -17.56 1.26 -17.42
C PRO A 71 -18.22 0.71 -16.15
N THR A 72 -19.33 1.33 -15.74
CA THR A 72 -20.15 0.84 -14.64
C THR A 72 -20.53 -0.62 -14.95
N PRO A 73 -20.30 -1.58 -14.05
CA PRO A 73 -20.68 -2.97 -14.30
C PRO A 73 -22.17 -3.02 -14.59
N ALA A 74 -22.53 -3.61 -15.74
CA ALA A 74 -23.91 -3.73 -16.17
C ALA A 74 -24.75 -4.40 -15.06
N PRO A 75 -25.99 -3.96 -14.82
CA PRO A 75 -26.88 -4.62 -13.87
C PRO A 75 -26.96 -6.10 -14.22
N GLN A 76 -26.55 -6.98 -13.31
CA GLN A 76 -26.74 -8.41 -13.55
C GLN A 76 -28.24 -8.69 -13.53
N PRO A 77 -28.79 -9.36 -14.56
CA PRO A 77 -30.20 -9.72 -14.56
C PRO A 77 -30.48 -10.63 -13.35
N PRO A 78 -31.68 -10.51 -12.75
CA PRO A 78 -32.03 -11.27 -11.56
C PRO A 78 -31.88 -12.77 -11.80
N GLU A 79 -31.47 -13.47 -10.75
CA GLU A 79 -31.15 -14.90 -10.74
C GLU A 79 -32.30 -15.78 -11.28
N THR A 80 -33.54 -15.28 -11.18
CA THR A 80 -34.75 -15.90 -11.72
C THR A 80 -34.80 -16.01 -13.25
N TRP A 81 -33.93 -15.30 -13.99
CA TRP A 81 -33.81 -15.43 -15.44
C TRP A 81 -32.81 -16.53 -15.85
N ARG A 82 -31.89 -16.97 -14.98
CA ARG A 82 -30.79 -17.88 -15.34
C ARG A 82 -31.19 -19.37 -15.31
N VAL A 83 -32.40 -19.69 -15.77
CA VAL A 83 -32.85 -21.09 -15.91
C VAL A 83 -33.40 -21.28 -17.32
N GLN A 84 -32.59 -21.89 -18.20
CA GLN A 84 -33.05 -22.69 -19.32
C GLN A 84 -32.15 -23.92 -19.46
#